data_AF-K1UM84-F1
#
_entry.id   AF-K1UM84-F1
#
_cell.length_a   1.000
_cell.length_b   1.000
_cell.length_c   1.000
_cell.angle_alpha   90.00
_cell.angle_beta   90.00
_cell.angle_gamma   90.00
#
_symmetry.space_group_name_H-M   'P 1'
#
loop_
_entity.id
_entity.type
_entity.pdbx_description
1 polymer ?
#
loop_
_entity_poly.entity_id
_entity_poly.type
_entity_poly.pdbx_seq_one_letter_code
_entity_poly.pdbx_strand_id
1 'polypeptide(L)'
;TADQFDFSQYDYVVDAIDTVKGKLELVMQAQATGTPIISCMGAGNKLDASALEVADIYDTSVCPLARVMRAELRKRGVKHLKVVYSKEPALTPIDDMTISCGTHCICPARHGPQMYPAPPGSRQQRLCARRRGVDHCG
;
A
#
# COMPACT_ATOMS: atom_id res chain seq x y z
N THR A 1 -21.45 -1.58 6.52
CA THR A 1 -20.12 -1.29 7.11
C THR A 1 -19.66 -2.50 7.90
N ALA A 2 -18.43 -2.57 8.42
CA ALA A 2 -17.80 -3.79 8.98
C ALA A 2 -18.67 -4.56 9.99
N ASP A 3 -19.55 -3.85 10.68
CA ASP A 3 -20.67 -4.26 11.54
C ASP A 3 -21.73 -5.18 10.89
N GLN A 4 -21.70 -5.37 9.57
CA GLN A 4 -22.63 -6.25 8.84
C GLN A 4 -22.10 -7.68 8.64
N PHE A 5 -20.84 -7.94 9.01
CA PHE A 5 -20.22 -9.26 8.84
C PHE A 5 -20.06 -9.92 10.21
N ASP A 6 -20.87 -10.94 10.46
CA ASP A 6 -20.72 -11.78 11.64
C ASP A 6 -19.65 -12.84 11.40
N PHE A 7 -18.47 -12.64 11.98
CA PHE A 7 -17.32 -13.53 11.80
C PHE A 7 -17.56 -14.93 12.36
N SER A 8 -18.43 -15.08 13.35
CA SER A 8 -18.71 -16.37 13.99
C SER A 8 -19.42 -17.38 13.07
N GLN A 9 -19.97 -16.91 11.95
CA GLN A 9 -20.62 -17.75 10.95
C GLN A 9 -19.66 -18.37 9.95
N TYR A 10 -18.37 -18.01 9.98
CA TYR A 10 -17.37 -18.53 9.06
C TYR A 10 -16.44 -19.52 9.77
N ASP A 11 -16.11 -20.61 9.09
CA ASP A 11 -15.12 -21.57 9.59
C ASP A 11 -13.68 -21.03 9.48
N TYR A 12 -13.46 -20.10 8.55
CA TYR A 12 -12.14 -19.53 8.27
C TYR A 12 -12.25 -18.19 7.51
N VAL A 13 -11.32 -17.27 7.77
CA VAL A 13 -11.21 -16.00 7.05
C VAL A 13 -9.91 -15.95 6.24
N VAL A 14 -10.02 -15.55 4.98
CA VAL A 14 -8.88 -15.28 4.10
C VAL A 14 -8.87 -13.81 3.75
N ASP A 15 -7.89 -13.07 4.30
CA ASP A 15 -7.73 -11.64 4.05
C ASP A 15 -6.85 -11.37 2.82
N ALA A 16 -7.43 -10.68 1.84
CA ALA A 16 -6.80 -10.21 0.61
C ALA A 16 -6.77 -8.67 0.46
N ILE A 17 -7.01 -7.92 1.54
CA ILE A 17 -7.01 -6.44 1.54
C ILE A 17 -5.58 -5.91 1.43
N ASP A 18 -5.38 -4.76 0.81
CA ASP A 18 -4.09 -4.08 0.63
C ASP A 18 -3.82 -2.98 1.68
N THR A 19 -4.86 -2.42 2.28
CA THR A 19 -4.73 -1.38 3.32
C THR A 19 -4.47 -1.96 4.71
N VAL A 20 -3.46 -1.42 5.41
CA VAL A 20 -3.12 -1.80 6.79
C VAL A 20 -4.33 -1.70 7.73
N LYS A 21 -5.13 -0.62 7.60
CA LYS A 21 -6.30 -0.40 8.45
C LYS A 21 -7.33 -1.52 8.29
N GLY A 22 -7.67 -1.90 7.05
CA GLY A 22 -8.62 -2.97 6.79
C GLY A 22 -8.14 -4.32 7.31
N LYS A 23 -6.86 -4.66 7.11
CA LYS A 23 -6.28 -5.89 7.66
C LYS A 23 -6.38 -5.94 9.19
N LEU A 24 -6.04 -4.85 9.87
CA LEU A 24 -6.10 -4.80 11.33
C LEU A 24 -7.52 -5.01 11.83
N GLU A 25 -8.51 -4.38 11.19
CA GLU A 25 -9.91 -4.56 11.56
C GLU A 25 -10.36 -6.02 11.40
N LEU A 26 -10.05 -6.66 10.27
CA LEU A 26 -10.34 -8.09 10.05
C LEU A 26 -9.69 -8.98 11.11
N VAL A 27 -8.41 -8.76 11.40
CA VAL A 27 -7.68 -9.57 12.39
C VAL A 27 -8.28 -9.41 13.78
N MET A 28 -8.62 -8.19 14.18
CA MET A 28 -9.22 -7.95 15.50
C MET A 28 -10.61 -8.57 15.63
N GLN A 29 -11.45 -8.49 14.59
CA GLN A 29 -12.80 -9.10 14.59
C GLN A 29 -12.72 -10.64 14.60
N ALA A 30 -11.84 -11.21 13.78
CA ALA A 30 -11.60 -12.65 13.75
C ALA A 30 -11.11 -13.16 15.13
N GLN A 31 -10.18 -12.44 15.77
CA GLN A 31 -9.73 -12.80 17.11
C GLN A 31 -10.80 -12.65 18.18
N ALA A 32 -11.62 -11.60 18.12
CA ALA A 32 -12.71 -11.37 19.07
C ALA A 32 -13.76 -12.50 19.02
N THR A 33 -13.98 -13.08 17.85
CA THR A 33 -14.94 -14.18 17.63
C THR A 33 -14.31 -15.57 17.73
N GLY A 34 -12.98 -15.67 17.85
CA GLY A 34 -12.26 -16.94 17.82
C GLY A 34 -12.19 -17.58 16.43
N THR A 35 -12.57 -16.84 15.39
CA THR A 35 -12.57 -17.32 14.00
C THR A 35 -11.14 -17.38 13.46
N PRO A 36 -10.67 -18.53 12.96
CA PRO A 36 -9.33 -18.64 12.39
C PRO A 36 -9.16 -17.75 11.15
N ILE A 37 -8.03 -17.06 11.05
CA ILE A 37 -7.72 -16.14 9.94
C ILE A 37 -6.32 -16.38 9.37
N ILE A 38 -6.19 -16.25 8.05
CA ILE A 38 -4.93 -16.06 7.33
C ILE A 38 -4.96 -14.72 6.58
N SER A 39 -3.84 -13.99 6.58
CA SER A 39 -3.73 -12.71 5.86
C SER A 39 -2.60 -12.73 4.85
N CYS A 40 -2.84 -12.21 3.64
CA CYS A 40 -1.78 -12.01 2.67
C CYS A 40 -0.92 -10.79 3.06
N MET A 41 0.40 -10.91 2.92
CA MET A 41 1.29 -9.75 2.99
C MET A 41 1.60 -9.25 1.58
N GLY A 42 2.33 -8.14 1.48
CA GLY A 42 2.66 -7.54 0.18
C GLY A 42 3.50 -8.49 -0.69
N ALA A 43 2.96 -8.84 -1.86
CA ALA A 43 3.62 -9.56 -2.95
C ALA A 43 3.73 -8.72 -4.23
N GLY A 44 3.43 -7.42 -4.17
CA GLY A 44 3.65 -6.50 -5.29
C GLY A 44 5.13 -6.45 -5.68
N ASN A 45 5.41 -6.40 -6.99
CA ASN A 45 6.76 -6.40 -7.57
C ASN A 45 7.61 -7.65 -7.22
N LYS A 46 6.97 -8.81 -7.10
CA LYS A 46 7.63 -10.12 -6.96
C LYS A 46 7.26 -11.01 -8.14
N LEU A 47 8.22 -11.77 -8.65
CA LEU A 47 8.07 -12.52 -9.90
C LEU A 47 8.11 -14.03 -9.67
N ASP A 48 8.68 -14.49 -8.56
CA ASP A 48 8.78 -15.91 -8.25
C ASP A 48 7.66 -16.39 -7.32
N ALA A 49 6.62 -17.00 -7.91
CA ALA A 49 5.53 -17.59 -7.15
C ALA A 49 5.99 -18.73 -6.22
N SER A 50 7.15 -19.35 -6.47
CA SER A 50 7.67 -20.45 -5.63
C SER A 50 8.26 -19.98 -4.30
N ALA A 51 8.53 -18.67 -4.16
CA ALA A 51 9.07 -18.09 -2.93
C ALA A 51 8.00 -17.69 -1.91
N LEU A 52 6.72 -17.96 -2.19
CA LEU A 52 5.62 -17.78 -1.24
C LEU A 52 5.65 -18.85 -0.14
N GLU A 53 5.50 -18.42 1.10
CA GLU A 53 5.43 -19.31 2.26
C GLU A 53 4.39 -18.85 3.27
N VAL A 54 3.95 -19.81 4.08
CA VAL A 54 3.08 -19.58 5.23
C VAL A 54 3.93 -19.51 6.48
N ALA A 55 3.79 -18.45 7.27
CA ALA A 55 4.51 -18.25 8.51
C ALA A 55 3.65 -17.50 9.54
N ASP A 56 4.15 -17.38 10.77
CA ASP A 56 3.62 -16.36 11.68
C ASP A 56 4.07 -14.97 11.24
N ILE A 57 3.22 -13.97 11.46
CA ILE A 57 3.53 -12.57 11.13
C ILE A 57 4.85 -12.10 11.74
N TYR A 58 5.25 -12.61 12.91
CA TYR A 58 6.47 -12.23 13.60
C TYR A 58 7.75 -12.85 13.03
N ASP A 59 7.62 -13.92 12.25
CA ASP A 59 8.73 -14.60 11.57
C ASP A 59 8.98 -14.07 10.15
N THR A 60 8.08 -13.22 9.65
CA THR A 60 8.20 -12.66 8.30
C THR A 60 9.40 -11.72 8.13
N SER A 61 10.04 -11.81 6.97
CA SER A 61 11.16 -10.96 6.56
C SER A 61 10.83 -10.17 5.29
N VAL A 62 11.68 -9.20 4.93
CA VAL A 62 11.73 -8.46 3.63
C VAL A 62 10.47 -7.71 3.15
N CYS A 63 9.31 -7.88 3.77
CA CYS A 63 8.05 -7.28 3.34
C CYS A 63 7.74 -5.97 4.10
N PRO A 64 7.62 -4.81 3.40
CA PRO A 64 7.26 -3.54 4.04
C PRO A 64 5.90 -3.56 4.74
N LEU A 65 4.91 -4.21 4.12
CA LEU A 65 3.58 -4.35 4.72
C LEU A 65 3.64 -5.19 5.99
N ALA A 66 4.35 -6.33 5.97
CA ALA A 66 4.51 -7.18 7.14
C ALA A 66 5.22 -6.46 8.28
N ARG A 67 6.21 -5.60 7.97
CA ARG A 67 6.88 -4.76 8.97
C ARG A 67 5.91 -3.82 9.68
N VAL A 68 5.04 -3.14 8.94
CA VAL A 68 4.02 -2.25 9.53
C VAL A 68 3.01 -3.05 10.34
N MET A 69 2.54 -4.17 9.80
CA MET A 69 1.61 -5.08 10.47
C MET A 69 2.15 -5.58 11.81
N ARG A 70 3.40 -6.06 11.87
CA ARG A 70 4.04 -6.49 13.13
C ARG A 70 4.03 -5.39 14.20
N ALA A 71 4.33 -4.15 13.82
CA ALA A 71 4.36 -3.05 14.76
C ALA A 71 2.96 -2.73 15.31
N GLU A 72 1.96 -2.70 14.44
CA GLU A 72 0.57 -2.41 14.82
C GLU A 72 -0.09 -3.54 15.63
N LEU A 73 0.20 -4.80 15.30
CA LEU A 73 -0.32 -5.97 16.01
C LEU A 73 0.27 -6.10 17.42
N ARG A 74 1.56 -5.80 17.60
CA ARG A 74 2.19 -5.75 18.93
C ARG A 74 1.53 -4.73 19.85
N LYS A 75 1.21 -3.53 19.34
CA LYS A 75 0.51 -2.49 20.09
C LYS A 75 -0.87 -2.95 20.57
N ARG A 76 -1.52 -3.85 19.83
CA ARG A 76 -2.85 -4.38 20.13
C ARG A 76 -2.84 -5.69 20.93
N GLY A 77 -1.65 -6.18 21.29
CA GLY A 77 -1.52 -7.42 22.07
C GLY A 77 -1.77 -8.70 21.29
N VAL A 78 -1.74 -8.66 19.96
CA VAL A 78 -1.93 -9.84 19.11
C VAL A 78 -0.69 -10.73 19.17
N LYS A 79 -0.86 -11.97 19.64
CA LYS A 79 0.28 -12.89 19.89
C LYS A 79 0.73 -13.68 18.66
N HIS A 80 -0.18 -13.93 17.73
CA HIS A 80 0.09 -14.69 16.51
C HIS A 80 -0.87 -14.24 15.41
N LEU A 81 -0.44 -14.39 14.16
CA LEU A 81 -1.28 -14.24 12.98
C LEU A 81 -0.66 -15.07 11.86
N LYS A 82 -1.41 -16.05 11.34
CA LYS A 82 -0.97 -16.82 10.18
C LYS A 82 -1.00 -15.91 8.96
N VAL A 83 0.10 -15.89 8.20
CA VAL A 83 0.21 -15.06 7.00
C VAL A 83 0.85 -15.81 5.84
N VAL A 84 0.51 -15.38 4.62
CA VAL A 84 1.23 -15.74 3.40
C VAL A 84 2.12 -14.56 3.01
N TYR A 85 3.42 -14.78 2.82
CA TYR A 85 4.34 -13.76 2.31
C TYR A 85 5.42 -14.39 1.43
N SER A 86 6.14 -13.59 0.64
CA SER A 86 7.31 -14.08 -0.10
C SER A 86 8.61 -13.62 0.54
N LYS A 87 9.64 -14.48 0.48
CA LYS A 87 11.02 -14.19 0.92
C LYS A 87 11.85 -13.40 -0.08
N GLU A 88 11.36 -13.13 -1.29
CA GLU A 88 12.10 -12.30 -2.25
C GLU A 88 12.17 -10.84 -1.77
N PRO A 89 13.30 -10.16 -1.93
CA PRO A 89 13.32 -8.71 -1.83
C PRO A 89 12.42 -8.11 -2.91
N ALA A 90 11.66 -7.07 -2.57
CA ALA A 90 10.83 -6.37 -3.55
C ALA A 90 11.72 -5.72 -4.62
N LEU A 91 11.40 -5.92 -5.90
CA LEU A 91 12.09 -5.21 -6.97
C LEU A 91 11.79 -3.71 -6.88
N THR A 92 12.84 -2.91 -6.87
CA THR A 92 12.70 -1.46 -7.02
C THR A 92 12.29 -1.16 -8.47
N PRO A 93 11.29 -0.29 -8.69
CA PRO A 93 10.96 0.15 -10.03
C PRO A 93 12.20 0.68 -10.75
N ILE A 94 12.37 0.29 -12.02
CA ILE A 94 13.40 0.88 -12.87
C ILE A 94 12.97 2.32 -13.14
N ASP A 95 13.78 3.28 -12.67
CA ASP A 95 13.54 4.72 -12.89
C ASP A 95 14.05 5.09 -14.29
N ASP A 96 13.36 4.60 -15.31
CA ASP A 96 13.57 5.01 -16.69
C ASP A 96 12.43 5.93 -17.12
N MET A 97 12.79 7.19 -17.41
CA MET A 97 11.89 8.24 -17.87
C MET A 97 11.16 7.89 -19.18
N THR A 98 11.62 6.89 -19.92
CA THR A 98 10.94 6.38 -21.13
C THR A 98 9.78 5.41 -20.83
N ILE A 99 9.76 4.81 -19.64
CA ILE A 99 8.77 3.80 -19.19
C ILE A 99 7.88 4.33 -18.06
N SER A 100 8.16 5.54 -17.57
CA SER A 100 7.38 6.20 -16.52
C SER A 100 6.00 6.62 -17.03
N CYS A 101 4.97 6.37 -16.21
CA CYS A 101 3.62 6.88 -16.44
C CYS A 101 3.54 8.41 -16.52
N GLY A 102 4.60 9.13 -16.11
CA GLY A 102 4.71 10.58 -16.20
C GLY A 102 4.88 11.12 -17.61
N THR A 103 5.32 10.30 -18.57
CA THR A 103 5.73 10.77 -19.90
C THR A 103 4.89 10.19 -21.04
N HIS A 104 4.21 9.04 -20.87
CA HIS A 104 3.50 8.37 -21.98
C HIS A 104 2.20 7.61 -21.63
N CYS A 105 1.67 7.69 -20.39
CA CYS A 105 0.40 7.01 -20.07
C CYS A 105 -0.82 7.94 -20.18
N ILE A 106 -1.85 7.49 -20.90
CA ILE A 106 -3.20 8.09 -20.86
C ILE A 106 -3.92 7.51 -19.65
N CYS A 107 -3.66 8.04 -18.45
CA CYS A 107 -4.38 7.68 -17.24
C CYS A 107 -5.62 8.60 -17.08
N PRO A 108 -6.86 8.10 -17.17
CA PRO A 108 -8.01 8.91 -16.82
C PRO A 108 -8.05 9.07 -15.30
N ALA A 109 -8.05 10.34 -14.86
CA ALA A 109 -8.12 10.84 -13.48
C ALA A 109 -6.80 10.91 -12.67
N ARG A 110 -5.94 11.88 -13.04
CA ARG A 110 -5.39 12.85 -12.06
C ARG A 110 -5.43 14.25 -12.67
N HIS A 111 -6.31 15.10 -12.14
CA HIS A 111 -6.36 16.52 -12.50
C HIS A 111 -5.18 17.28 -11.85
N GLY A 112 -4.33 17.90 -12.68
CA GLY A 112 -3.31 18.90 -12.29
C GLY A 112 -2.17 19.01 -13.34
N PRO A 113 -1.71 20.22 -13.69
CA PRO A 113 -1.83 20.76 -15.04
C PRO A 113 -0.77 20.23 -16.00
N GLN A 114 -1.22 20.02 -17.22
CA GLN A 114 -0.41 19.78 -18.40
C GLN A 114 0.58 20.95 -18.59
N MET A 115 1.88 20.69 -18.48
CA MET A 115 2.92 21.56 -19.02
C MET A 115 3.76 20.74 -20.00
N TYR A 116 3.47 20.90 -21.29
CA TYR A 116 4.44 20.53 -22.33
C TYR A 116 5.46 21.67 -22.46
N PRO A 117 6.75 21.38 -22.68
CA PRO A 117 7.69 22.39 -23.11
C PRO A 117 7.27 22.92 -24.49
N ALA A 118 7.25 24.25 -24.64
CA ALA A 118 6.99 24.89 -25.92
C ALA A 118 8.03 24.45 -26.97
N PRO A 119 7.64 24.26 -28.25
CA PRO A 119 8.57 23.95 -29.31
C PRO A 119 9.62 25.06 -29.47
N PRO A 120 10.84 24.73 -29.92
CA PRO A 120 11.93 25.69 -30.00
C PRO A 120 11.63 26.75 -31.06
N GLY A 121 11.45 28.01 -30.66
CA GLY A 121 11.28 29.12 -31.61
C GLY A 121 10.66 30.42 -31.09
N SER A 122 9.99 30.45 -29.94
CA SER A 122 9.35 31.69 -29.46
C SER A 122 10.24 32.48 -28.50
N ARG A 123 10.75 33.61 -29.02
CA ARG A 123 11.70 34.53 -28.40
C ARG A 123 11.01 35.59 -27.51
N GLN A 124 10.79 35.31 -26.23
CA GLN A 124 10.60 36.33 -25.15
C GLN A 124 10.45 35.60 -23.79
N GLN A 125 11.51 35.42 -23.00
CA GLN A 125 12.08 36.32 -21.98
C GLN A 125 11.13 36.79 -20.86
N ARG A 126 11.44 36.30 -19.64
CA ARG A 126 11.26 36.92 -18.31
C ARG A 126 9.79 36.98 -17.85
N LEU A 127 9.45 36.68 -16.60
CA LEU A 127 10.00 37.27 -15.39
C LEU A 127 9.64 36.43 -14.16
N CYS A 128 10.60 36.34 -13.24
CA CYS A 128 10.47 35.95 -11.85
C CYS A 128 9.33 36.70 -11.13
N ALA A 129 8.49 36.02 -10.34
CA ALA A 129 7.89 36.60 -9.12
C ALA A 129 7.28 35.53 -8.19
N ARG A 130 7.80 35.52 -6.96
CA ARG A 130 7.26 34.85 -5.76
C ARG A 130 5.86 35.38 -5.42
N ARG A 131 5.04 34.57 -4.74
CA ARG A 131 4.60 34.80 -3.34
C ARG A 131 3.76 33.63 -2.83
N ARG A 132 4.15 33.16 -1.64
CA ARG A 132 3.33 32.33 -0.75
C ARG A 132 2.15 33.19 -0.27
N GLY A 133 0.98 32.60 -0.15
CA GLY A 133 -0.16 33.21 0.54
C GLY A 133 -0.90 32.14 1.31
N VAL A 134 -0.72 32.14 2.63
CA VAL A 134 -1.67 31.62 3.63
C VAL A 134 -1.52 32.51 4.88
N ASP A 135 -2.48 33.42 4.99
CA ASP A 135 -3.32 33.76 6.14
C ASP A 135 -2.72 34.35 7.44
N HIS A 136 -3.15 35.59 7.71
CA HIS A 136 -3.49 36.07 9.05
C HIS A 136 -4.91 36.67 9.05
N CYS A 137 -5.57 36.48 10.20
CA CYS A 137 -6.97 36.73 10.56
C CYS A 137 -7.53 38.14 10.29
N GLY A 138 -8.86 38.21 10.18
CA GLY A 138 -9.67 39.43 10.26
C GLY A 138 -11.05 39.22 9.67
#